data_AF-A0A357YDP0-F1
#
_entry.id   AF-A0A357YDP0-F1
#
_cell.length_a   1.000
_cell.length_b   1.000
_cell.length_c   1.000
_cell.angle_alpha   90.00
_cell.angle_beta   90.00
_cell.angle_gamma   90.00
#
_symmetry.space_group_name_H-M   'P 1'
#
loop_
_entity.id
_entity.type
_entity.pdbx_description
1 polymer ?
#
loop_
_entity_poly.entity_id
_entity_poly.type
_entity_poly.pdbx_seq_one_letter_code
_entity_poly.pdbx_strand_id
1 'polypeptide(L)' 'MNVRAAGKTDTGKVREHNEDAFYCGEVSGLFAVADGMGGQL' A
#
# COMPACT_ATOMS: atom_id res chain seq x y z
N MET A 1 11.94 14.08 -14.65
CA MET A 1 11.22 14.31 -13.38
C MET A 1 11.95 13.55 -12.28
N ASN A 2 12.21 14.17 -11.13
CA ASN A 2 12.83 13.51 -9.99
C ASN A 2 11.80 13.53 -8.87
N VAL A 3 11.14 12.39 -8.63
CA VAL A 3 10.05 12.27 -7.67
C VAL A 3 10.60 11.60 -6.42
N ARG A 4 10.39 12.22 -5.26
CA ARG A 4 10.65 11.61 -3.97
C ARG A 4 9.34 11.07 -3.42
N ALA A 5 9.31 9.81 -3.03
CA ALA A 5 8.13 9.15 -2.54
C ALA A 5 8.45 8.22 -1.38
N ALA A 6 7.47 8.03 -0.51
CA ALA A 6 7.53 7.07 0.58
C ALA A 6 6.16 6.43 0.72
N GLY A 7 6.14 5.15 1.08
CA GLY A 7 4.92 4.42 1.34
C GLY A 7 4.97 3.74 2.70
N LYS A 8 3.85 3.76 3.40
CA LYS A 8 3.64 3.08 4.68
C LYS A 8 2.18 2.65 4.72
N THR A 9 1.92 1.46 5.25
CA THR A 9 0.58 1.01 5.60
C THR A 9 0.57 0.48 7.04
N ASP A 10 -0.60 0.40 7.65
CA ASP A 10 -0.82 -0.01 9.04
C ASP A 10 -2.19 -0.69 9.16
N THR A 11 -2.28 -1.78 9.92
CA THR A 11 -3.54 -2.51 10.13
C THR A 11 -4.61 -1.67 10.84
N GLY A 12 -4.20 -0.63 11.56
CA GLY A 12 -5.06 0.15 12.43
C GLY A 12 -5.37 -0.59 13.74
N LYS A 13 -6.45 -0.17 14.40
CA LYS A 13 -6.79 -0.60 15.77
C LYS A 13 -7.85 -1.69 15.88
N VAL A 14 -8.49 -2.04 14.78
CA VAL A 14 -9.72 -2.86 14.78
C VAL A 14 -9.57 -4.14 13.97
N ARG A 15 -8.95 -4.07 12.78
CA ARG A 15 -8.71 -5.26 11.97
C ARG A 15 -7.55 -6.07 12.56
N GLU A 16 -7.61 -7.38 12.38
CA GLU A 16 -6.50 -8.28 12.73
C GLU A 16 -5.43 -8.30 11.63
N HIS A 17 -5.85 -8.10 10.38
CA HIS A 17 -5.00 -8.20 9.20
C HIS A 17 -5.16 -6.97 8.33
N ASN A 18 -4.04 -6.50 7.78
CA ASN A 18 -4.01 -5.41 6.83
C ASN A 18 -4.11 -5.98 5.41
N GLU A 19 -5.17 -5.65 4.70
CA GLU A 19 -5.37 -6.05 3.30
C GLU A 19 -4.94 -4.94 2.31
N ASP A 20 -4.43 -3.81 2.82
CA ASP A 20 -3.88 -2.75 1.98
C ASP A 20 -2.56 -3.16 1.33
N ALA A 21 -2.37 -2.77 0.08
CA ALA A 21 -1.11 -2.88 -0.63
C ALA A 21 -0.75 -1.56 -1.31
N PHE A 22 0.55 -1.27 -1.41
CA PHE A 22 1.04 -0.14 -2.20
C PHE A 22 2.30 -0.50 -2.99
N TYR A 23 2.52 0.21 -4.09
CA TYR A 23 3.75 0.18 -4.88
C TYR A 23 4.32 1.59 -4.98
N CYS A 24 5.60 1.75 -4.63
CA CYS A 24 6.31 3.02 -4.63
C CYS A 24 7.56 2.93 -5.51
N GLY A 25 7.38 3.00 -6.83
CA GLY A 25 8.43 2.83 -7.81
C GLY A 25 8.99 4.16 -8.32
N GLU A 26 9.90 4.78 -7.58
CA GLU A 26 10.55 6.03 -8.02
C GLU A 26 11.27 5.88 -9.38
N VAL A 27 11.89 4.72 -9.62
CA VAL A 27 12.62 4.41 -10.86
C VAL A 27 11.66 4.25 -12.05
N SER A 28 10.52 3.59 -11.85
CA SER A 28 9.51 3.39 -12.89
C SER A 28 8.59 4.61 -13.06
N GLY A 29 8.64 5.57 -12.12
CA GLY A 29 7.69 6.68 -12.04
C GLY A 29 6.26 6.23 -11.74
N LEU A 30 6.08 4.98 -11.31
CA LEU A 30 4.77 4.37 -11.08
C LEU A 30 4.50 4.26 -9.57
N PHE A 31 3.31 4.68 -9.19
CA PHE A 31 2.84 4.64 -7.81
C PHE A 31 1.39 4.11 -7.81
N ALA A 32 1.10 3.18 -6.90
CA ALA A 32 -0.22 2.58 -6.79
C ALA A 32 -0.57 2.26 -5.33
N VAL A 33 -1.86 2.31 -5.00
CA VAL A 33 -2.43 1.88 -3.73
C VAL A 33 -3.67 1.05 -4.03
N ALA A 34 -3.88 -0.05 -3.30
CA ALA A 34 -5.01 -0.94 -3.40
C ALA A 34 -5.55 -1.28 -2.00
N ASP A 35 -6.87 -1.18 -1.83
CA ASP A 35 -7.61 -1.61 -0.63
C ASP A 35 -8.16 -3.00 -0.90
N GLY A 36 -7.62 -4.00 -0.21
CA GLY A 36 -8.01 -5.40 -0.36
C GLY A 36 -9.32 -5.71 0.37
N MET A 37 -10.08 -6.65 -0.17
CA MET A 37 -11.31 -7.15 0.45
C MET A 37 -11.43 -8.66 0.22
N GLY A 38 -11.98 -9.38 1.21
CA GLY A 38 -12.35 -10.79 1.07
C GLY A 38 -11.97 -11.65 2.27
N GLY A 39 -10.94 -11.27 3.03
CA GLY A 39 -10.41 -12.08 4.13
C GLY A 39 -9.75 -13.39 3.67
N GLN A 40 -8.86 -13.94 4.50
CA GLN A 40 -8.41 -15.32 4.35
C GLN A 40 -9.41 -16.25 5.07
N LEU A 41 -9.96 -17.24 4.36
CA LEU A 41 -10.76 -18.34 4.93
C LEU A 41 -9.87 -19.36 5.64
#